data_AF-A0ABD5R3K9-F1
#
_entry.id   AF-A0ABD5R3K9-F1
#
_cell.length_a   1.000
_cell.length_b   1.000
_cell.length_c   1.000
_cell.angle_alpha   90.00
_cell.angle_beta   90.00
_cell.angle_gamma   90.00
#
_symmetry.space_group_name_H-M   'P 1'
#
loop_
_entity.id
_entity.type
_entity.pdbx_description
1 polymer ?
#
loop_
_entity_poly.entity_id
_entity_poly.type
_entity_poly.pdbx_seq_one_letter_code
_entity_poly.pdbx_strand_id
1 'polypeptide(L)'
;MYAVVGCNRCGNLWLVRDPRASETARCSRCEKTHRTAKLKRLFESADREAAREARAALLAKKRGDSAAFAEVDHVADLERAVEDAGVDDREYLEASGLDADAVFEAGSRAEGNAGSTRSREEIVRDAVEEAAEPTEERIVAYAADRGVPADAARDLLERLARRGELSESRGRYRTL
;
A
#
# COMPACT_ATOMS: atom_id res chain seq x y z
N MET A 1 2.95 -22.16 -3.48
CA MET A 1 3.94 -23.01 -2.79
C MET A 1 5.26 -22.26 -2.73
N TYR A 2 6.01 -22.39 -1.64
CA TYR A 2 7.25 -21.68 -1.35
C TYR A 2 8.34 -22.67 -0.99
N ALA A 3 9.56 -22.42 -1.47
CA ALA A 3 10.73 -23.23 -1.14
C ALA A 3 11.90 -22.36 -0.68
N VAL A 4 12.59 -22.82 0.36
CA VAL A 4 13.87 -22.25 0.80
C VAL A 4 14.98 -22.93 0.01
N VAL A 5 15.75 -22.14 -0.73
CA VAL A 5 16.84 -22.61 -1.59
C VAL A 5 18.17 -21.94 -1.23
N GLY A 6 19.27 -22.61 -1.56
CA GLY A 6 20.63 -22.14 -1.26
C GLY A 6 21.49 -21.86 -2.49
N CYS A 7 22.29 -20.79 -2.43
CA CYS A 7 23.18 -20.38 -3.52
C CYS A 7 24.48 -21.16 -3.39
N ASN A 8 24.85 -21.92 -4.42
CA ASN A 8 26.13 -22.63 -4.42
C ASN A 8 27.37 -21.72 -4.54
N ARG A 9 27.20 -20.44 -4.90
CA ARG A 9 28.30 -19.47 -5.04
C ARG A 9 28.61 -18.73 -3.74
N CYS A 10 27.60 -18.14 -3.10
CA CYS A 10 27.78 -17.31 -1.91
C CYS A 10 27.17 -17.91 -0.64
N GLY A 11 26.54 -19.09 -0.72
CA GLY A 11 25.90 -19.74 0.40
C GLY A 11 24.66 -19.03 0.96
N ASN A 12 24.16 -18.00 0.27
CA ASN A 12 22.94 -17.29 0.69
C ASN A 12 21.71 -18.19 0.58
N LEU A 13 20.78 -18.06 1.53
CA LEU A 13 19.48 -18.72 1.55
C LEU A 13 18.39 -17.72 1.19
N TRP A 14 17.46 -18.08 0.31
CA TRP A 14 16.32 -17.23 -0.05
C TRP A 14 15.07 -18.06 -0.40
N LEU A 15 13.94 -17.37 -0.56
CA LEU A 15 12.64 -17.94 -0.86
C LEU A 15 12.35 -17.88 -2.37
N VAL A 16 11.88 -18.98 -2.93
CA VAL A 16 11.36 -19.04 -4.30
C VAL A 16 9.88 -19.40 -4.23
N ARG A 17 9.05 -18.56 -4.85
CA ARG A 17 7.62 -18.84 -5.08
C ARG A 17 7.49 -19.80 -6.25
N ASP A 18 6.67 -20.82 -6.08
CA ASP A 18 6.30 -21.82 -7.07
C ASP A 18 7.51 -22.32 -7.89
N PRO A 19 8.50 -22.98 -7.23
CA PRO A 19 9.78 -23.38 -7.85
C PRO A 19 9.64 -24.37 -9.01
N ARG A 20 8.45 -24.95 -9.21
CA ARG A 20 8.13 -25.80 -10.38
C ARG A 20 7.70 -24.99 -11.59
N ALA A 21 7.16 -23.78 -11.40
CA ALA A 21 6.71 -22.89 -12.47
C ALA A 21 7.85 -22.02 -13.01
N SER A 22 8.85 -21.69 -12.18
CA SER A 22 9.98 -20.84 -12.59
C SER A 22 11.19 -21.67 -13.00
N GLU A 23 11.64 -21.56 -14.26
CA GLU A 23 12.85 -22.25 -14.74
C GLU A 23 14.14 -21.74 -14.11
N THR A 24 14.16 -20.45 -13.77
CA THR A 24 15.34 -19.79 -13.22
C THR A 24 15.01 -19.02 -11.94
N ALA A 25 16.01 -18.88 -11.07
CA ALA A 25 15.92 -18.11 -9.84
C ALA A 25 17.22 -17.31 -9.65
N ARG A 26 17.08 -16.01 -9.36
CA ARG A 26 18.21 -15.11 -9.11
C ARG A 26 18.54 -15.08 -7.63
N CYS A 27 19.81 -15.23 -7.27
CA CYS A 27 20.24 -15.09 -5.89
C CYS A 27 20.10 -13.63 -5.44
N SER A 28 19.42 -13.38 -4.32
CA SER A 28 19.23 -12.01 -3.79
C SER A 28 20.49 -11.33 -3.24
N ARG A 29 21.62 -12.05 -3.12
CA ARG A 29 22.88 -11.50 -2.58
C ARG A 29 23.95 -11.28 -3.63
N CYS A 30 24.26 -12.30 -4.43
CA CYS A 30 25.32 -12.23 -5.45
C CYS A 30 24.78 -12.14 -6.87
N GLU A 31 23.46 -12.03 -7.01
CA GLU A 31 22.75 -11.81 -8.28
C GLU A 31 22.93 -12.88 -9.35
N LYS A 32 23.62 -13.98 -9.03
CA LYS A 32 23.79 -15.11 -9.94
C LYS A 32 22.43 -15.74 -10.24
N THR A 33 22.16 -15.96 -11.52
CA THR A 33 21.01 -16.73 -12.00
C THR A 33 21.31 -18.22 -11.90
N HIS A 34 20.40 -18.97 -11.29
CA HIS A 34 20.46 -20.41 -11.13
C HIS A 34 19.29 -21.07 -11.87
N ARG A 35 19.49 -22.30 -12.35
CA ARG A 35 18.38 -23.16 -12.82
C ARG A 35 17.65 -23.69 -11.61
N THR A 36 16.36 -23.38 -11.46
CA THR A 36 15.57 -23.71 -10.27
C THR A 36 15.54 -25.22 -10.02
N ALA A 37 15.47 -26.03 -11.08
CA ALA A 37 15.52 -27.49 -11.01
C ALA A 37 16.81 -28.06 -10.38
N LYS A 38 17.92 -27.31 -10.43
CA LYS A 38 19.21 -27.74 -9.86
C LYS A 38 19.45 -27.23 -8.43
N LEU A 39 18.57 -26.37 -7.91
CA LEU A 39 18.70 -25.85 -6.56
C LEU A 39 18.24 -26.88 -5.55
N LYS A 40 19.06 -27.12 -4.52
CA LYS A 40 18.65 -27.92 -3.36
C LYS A 40 17.54 -27.17 -2.62
N ARG A 41 16.40 -27.82 -2.48
CA ARG A 41 15.27 -27.35 -1.69
C ARG A 41 15.47 -27.83 -0.27
N LEU A 42 15.69 -26.89 0.64
CA LEU A 42 15.98 -27.19 2.05
C LEU A 42 14.70 -27.29 2.87
N PHE A 43 13.65 -26.61 2.42
CA PHE A 43 12.31 -26.63 3.00
C PHE A 43 11.30 -26.26 1.92
N GLU A 44 10.09 -26.83 2.00
CA GLU A 44 8.96 -26.51 1.12
C GLU A 44 7.68 -26.39 1.96
N SER A 45 6.86 -25.38 1.69
CA SER A 45 5.54 -25.19 2.32
C SER A 45 4.57 -24.48 1.38
N ALA A 46 3.27 -24.69 1.54
CA ALA A 46 2.26 -23.88 0.86
C ALA A 46 2.18 -22.46 1.45
N ASP A 47 2.46 -22.34 2.74
CA ASP A 47 2.45 -21.10 3.50
C ASP A 47 3.80 -20.36 3.39
N ARG A 48 3.72 -19.06 3.12
CA ARG A 48 4.87 -18.16 2.99
C ARG A 48 5.53 -17.91 4.33
N GLU A 49 4.76 -17.79 5.40
CA GLU A 49 5.26 -17.49 6.74
C GLU A 49 6.06 -18.66 7.30
N ALA A 50 5.51 -19.87 7.24
CA ALA A 50 6.25 -21.08 7.57
C ALA A 50 7.57 -21.22 6.78
N ALA A 51 7.59 -20.83 5.50
CA ALA A 51 8.82 -20.85 4.70
C ALA A 51 9.82 -19.76 5.13
N ARG A 52 9.35 -18.58 5.55
CA ARG A 52 10.18 -17.50 6.08
C ARG A 52 10.81 -17.91 7.43
N GLU A 53 10.01 -18.51 8.31
CA GLU A 53 10.42 -19.05 9.60
C GLU A 53 11.51 -20.12 9.43
N ALA A 54 11.27 -21.11 8.56
CA ALA A 54 12.23 -22.16 8.26
C ALA A 54 13.55 -21.61 7.70
N ARG A 55 13.48 -20.56 6.86
CA ARG A 55 14.68 -19.87 6.36
C ARG A 55 15.46 -19.22 7.51
N ALA A 56 14.80 -18.57 8.46
CA ALA A 56 15.42 -17.94 9.61
C ALA A 56 16.12 -18.99 10.51
N ALA A 57 15.42 -20.09 10.82
CA ALA A 57 15.97 -21.22 11.57
C ALA A 57 17.22 -21.83 10.89
N LEU A 58 17.19 -22.01 9.56
CA LEU A 58 18.33 -22.51 8.78
C LEU A 58 19.52 -21.54 8.80
N LEU A 59 19.27 -20.23 8.78
CA LEU A 59 20.31 -19.21 8.88
C LEU A 59 20.95 -19.18 10.27
N ALA A 60 20.14 -19.26 11.33
CA ALA A 60 20.60 -19.34 12.72
C ALA A 60 21.47 -20.59 12.92
N LYS A 61 20.99 -21.76 12.49
CA LYS A 61 21.75 -23.01 12.53
C LYS A 61 23.08 -22.91 11.79
N LYS A 62 23.10 -22.23 10.63
CA LYS A 62 24.33 -22.04 9.85
C LYS A 62 25.36 -21.17 10.57
N ARG A 63 24.93 -20.27 11.47
CA ARG A 63 25.81 -19.37 12.24
C ARG A 63 26.14 -19.88 13.64
N GLY A 64 25.47 -20.93 14.11
CA GLY A 64 25.60 -21.45 15.48
C GLY A 64 24.63 -20.81 16.47
N ASP A 65 23.72 -19.96 16.00
CA ASP A 65 22.80 -19.15 16.83
C ASP A 65 21.45 -19.84 17.07
N SER A 66 21.38 -21.18 16.99
CA SER A 66 20.11 -21.91 17.10
C SER A 66 19.44 -21.75 18.46
N ALA A 67 20.21 -21.60 19.54
CA ALA A 67 19.67 -21.36 20.88
C ALA A 67 19.03 -19.97 20.98
N ALA A 68 19.76 -18.92 20.55
CA ALA A 68 19.23 -17.56 20.50
C ALA A 68 17.98 -17.46 19.62
N PHE A 69 17.96 -18.16 18.47
CA PHE A 69 16.77 -18.20 17.62
C PHE A 69 15.57 -18.87 18.30
N ALA A 70 15.78 -19.89 19.14
CA ALA A 70 14.70 -20.55 19.87
C ALA A 70 14.13 -19.70 21.03
N GLU A 71 14.88 -18.72 21.50
CA GLU A 71 14.43 -17.73 22.50
C GLU A 71 13.61 -16.60 21.88
N VAL A 72 13.71 -16.40 20.56
CA VAL A 72 12.91 -15.41 19.84
C VAL A 72 11.56 -16.03 19.48
N ASP A 73 10.48 -15.30 19.75
CA ASP A 73 9.12 -15.72 19.38
C ASP A 73 8.96 -15.88 17.86
N HIS A 74 7.91 -16.60 17.44
CA HIS A 74 7.63 -16.80 16.02
C HIS A 74 7.44 -15.47 15.29
N VAL A 75 7.77 -15.41 14.00
CA VAL A 75 7.64 -14.17 13.22
C VAL A 75 6.24 -13.54 13.32
N ALA A 76 5.18 -14.34 13.36
CA ALA A 76 3.81 -13.83 13.51
C ALA A 76 3.56 -13.19 14.90
N ASP A 77 4.24 -13.67 15.93
CA ASP A 77 4.13 -13.13 17.29
C ASP A 77 4.94 -11.83 17.40
N LEU A 78 6.11 -11.77 16.76
CA LEU A 78 6.91 -10.55 16.65
C LEU A 78 6.21 -9.47 15.84
N GLU A 79 5.51 -9.80 14.75
CA GLU A 79 4.74 -8.83 13.96
C GLU A 79 3.64 -8.18 14.80
N ARG A 80 2.91 -8.96 15.61
CA ARG A 80 1.94 -8.41 16.59
C ARG A 80 2.63 -7.58 17.67
N ALA A 81 3.75 -8.05 18.19
CA ALA A 81 4.52 -7.29 19.18
C ALA A 81 5.01 -5.95 18.62
N VAL A 82 5.29 -5.84 17.31
CA VAL A 82 5.63 -4.57 16.66
C VAL A 82 4.44 -3.62 16.57
N GLU A 83 3.23 -4.13 16.35
CA GLU A 83 2.00 -3.31 16.40
C GLU A 83 1.80 -2.69 17.79
N ASP A 84 2.12 -3.46 18.84
CA ASP A 84 2.05 -3.00 20.23
C ASP A 84 3.34 -2.29 20.70
N ALA A 85 4.42 -2.31 19.92
CA ALA A 85 5.71 -1.73 20.31
C ALA A 85 5.86 -0.31 19.77
N GLY A 86 5.76 0.65 20.68
CA GLY A 86 5.99 2.04 20.38
C GLY A 86 5.31 2.95 21.39
N VAL A 87 5.41 4.25 21.13
CA VAL A 87 4.51 5.23 21.74
C VAL A 87 3.26 5.21 20.89
N ASP A 88 2.11 4.98 21.51
CA ASP A 88 0.85 4.97 20.78
C ASP A 88 0.53 6.37 20.20
N ASP A 89 -0.28 6.44 19.14
CA ASP A 89 -0.57 7.70 18.45
C ASP A 89 -1.16 8.75 19.41
N ARG A 90 -1.96 8.34 20.41
CA ARG A 90 -2.51 9.26 21.42
C ARG A 90 -1.39 9.79 22.31
N GLU A 91 -0.58 8.92 22.87
CA GLU A 91 0.54 9.25 23.75
C GLU A 91 1.53 10.17 23.02
N TYR A 92 1.77 9.92 21.73
CA TYR A 92 2.61 10.78 20.89
C TYR A 92 2.01 12.18 20.68
N LEU A 93 0.70 12.26 20.40
CA LEU A 93 -0.01 13.53 20.21
C LEU A 93 -0.02 14.34 21.51
N GLU A 94 -0.35 13.71 22.63
CA GLU A 94 -0.39 14.34 23.95
C GLU A 94 1.00 14.81 24.39
N ALA A 95 2.04 14.00 24.19
CA ALA A 95 3.43 14.38 24.45
C ALA A 95 3.90 15.54 23.55
N SER A 96 3.33 15.66 22.35
CA SER A 96 3.57 16.79 21.42
C SER A 96 2.75 18.03 21.76
N GLY A 97 1.95 18.01 22.83
CA GLY A 97 1.08 19.12 23.26
C GLY A 97 -0.20 19.27 22.43
N LEU A 98 -0.58 18.24 21.69
CA LEU A 98 -1.82 18.20 20.91
C LEU A 98 -2.92 17.48 21.70
N ASP A 99 -4.16 17.93 21.53
CA ASP A 99 -5.34 17.25 22.07
C ASP A 99 -5.66 16.05 21.15
N ALA A 100 -5.30 14.85 21.62
CA ALA A 100 -5.52 13.62 20.86
C ALA A 100 -7.00 13.39 20.54
N ASP A 101 -7.92 13.67 21.47
CA ASP A 101 -9.36 13.48 21.24
C ASP A 101 -9.85 14.38 20.11
N ALA A 102 -9.43 15.65 20.11
CA ALA A 102 -9.78 16.59 19.04
C ALA A 102 -9.21 16.16 17.67
N VAL A 103 -8.00 15.61 17.63
CA VAL A 103 -7.36 15.11 16.41
C VAL A 103 -8.09 13.88 15.85
N PHE A 104 -8.39 12.88 16.67
CA PHE A 104 -9.13 11.69 16.24
C PHE A 104 -10.54 12.04 15.76
N GLU A 105 -11.26 12.91 16.48
CA GLU A 105 -12.57 13.43 16.06
C GLU A 105 -12.52 14.13 14.69
N ALA A 106 -11.48 14.94 14.45
CA ALA A 106 -11.28 15.60 13.16
C ALA A 106 -11.00 14.58 12.05
N GLY A 107 -10.20 13.54 12.32
CA GLY A 107 -9.94 12.42 11.41
C GLY A 107 -11.21 11.66 11.05
N SER A 108 -12.00 11.24 12.05
CA SER A 108 -13.27 10.54 11.83
C SER A 108 -14.29 11.37 11.06
N ARG A 109 -14.31 12.70 11.22
CA ARG A 109 -15.14 13.59 10.39
C ARG A 109 -14.66 13.70 8.94
N ALA A 110 -13.35 13.67 8.73
CA ALA A 110 -12.78 13.66 7.38
C ALA A 110 -13.06 12.33 6.65
N GLU A 111 -12.94 11.20 7.33
CA GLU A 111 -13.23 9.86 6.81
C GLU A 111 -14.73 9.59 6.67
N GLY A 112 -15.54 10.07 7.61
CA GLY A 112 -17.01 10.00 7.56
C GLY A 112 -17.62 10.80 6.39
N ASN A 113 -16.84 11.66 5.74
CA ASN A 113 -17.23 12.36 4.51
C ASN A 113 -16.95 11.54 3.23
N ALA A 114 -16.35 10.35 3.35
CA ALA A 114 -16.13 9.40 2.25
C ALA A 114 -17.25 8.35 2.12
N GLY A 115 -18.22 8.32 3.04
CA GLY A 115 -19.31 7.34 3.05
C GLY A 115 -20.69 8.00 3.02
N SER A 116 -21.34 7.94 1.83
CA SER A 116 -22.80 8.06 1.56
C SER A 116 -23.32 9.24 0.73
N THR A 117 -22.47 10.09 0.17
CA THR A 117 -22.84 11.00 -0.93
C THR A 117 -21.64 11.11 -1.84
N ARG A 118 -21.82 10.94 -3.17
CA ARG A 118 -20.76 11.16 -4.16
C ARG A 118 -19.95 12.40 -3.80
N SER A 119 -18.63 12.29 -3.78
CA SER A 119 -17.81 13.41 -3.32
C SER A 119 -18.05 14.64 -4.22
N ARG A 120 -17.94 15.85 -3.68
CA ARG A 120 -18.16 17.08 -4.48
C ARG A 120 -17.27 17.12 -5.72
N GLU A 121 -16.07 16.54 -5.62
CA GLU A 121 -15.13 16.41 -6.73
C GLU A 121 -15.58 15.38 -7.78
N GLU A 122 -16.12 14.24 -7.35
CA GLU A 122 -16.72 13.23 -8.23
C GLU A 122 -17.94 13.81 -8.97
N ILE A 123 -18.80 14.57 -8.30
CA ILE A 123 -19.93 15.26 -8.94
C ILE A 123 -19.46 16.25 -10.01
N VAL A 124 -18.35 16.96 -9.79
CA VAL A 124 -17.78 17.89 -10.77
C VAL A 124 -17.13 17.15 -11.94
N ARG A 125 -16.52 15.98 -11.71
CA ARG A 125 -16.01 15.12 -12.79
C ARG A 125 -17.14 14.54 -13.65
N ASP A 126 -18.17 13.99 -13.01
CA ASP A 126 -19.38 13.49 -13.69
C ASP A 126 -20.00 14.60 -14.56
N ALA A 127 -20.04 15.83 -14.04
CA ALA A 127 -20.56 16.99 -14.78
C ALA A 127 -19.79 17.28 -16.08
N VAL A 128 -18.48 17.09 -16.08
CA VAL A 128 -17.63 17.29 -17.28
C VAL A 128 -17.86 16.17 -18.30
N GLU A 129 -18.08 14.93 -17.85
CA GLU A 129 -18.30 13.78 -18.72
C GLU A 129 -19.72 13.72 -19.31
N GLU A 130 -20.73 14.09 -18.52
CA GLU A 130 -22.14 13.99 -18.90
C GLU A 130 -22.68 15.24 -19.62
N ALA A 131 -22.02 16.38 -19.49
CA ALA A 131 -22.47 17.61 -20.14
C ALA A 131 -22.26 17.54 -21.66
N ALA A 132 -23.36 17.66 -22.42
CA ALA A 132 -23.31 17.76 -23.88
C ALA A 132 -22.42 18.92 -24.38
N GLU A 133 -22.31 19.99 -23.58
CA GLU A 133 -21.36 21.09 -23.76
C GLU A 133 -20.71 21.43 -22.41
N PRO A 134 -19.50 20.94 -22.11
CA PRO A 134 -18.89 21.06 -20.80
C PRO A 134 -18.27 22.45 -20.59
N THR A 135 -19.10 23.49 -20.56
CA THR A 135 -18.70 24.84 -20.15
C THR A 135 -18.75 24.98 -18.63
N GLU A 136 -17.96 25.90 -18.06
CA GLU A 136 -17.95 26.16 -16.62
C GLU A 136 -19.36 26.38 -16.06
N GLU A 137 -20.16 27.21 -16.74
CA GLU A 137 -21.53 27.53 -16.33
C GLU A 137 -22.41 26.27 -16.23
N ARG A 138 -22.29 25.34 -17.18
CA ARG A 138 -23.08 24.11 -17.20
C ARG A 138 -22.62 23.09 -16.17
N ILE A 139 -21.31 23.01 -15.95
CA ILE A 139 -20.71 22.14 -14.93
C ILE A 139 -21.12 22.63 -13.53
N VAL A 140 -21.05 23.93 -13.29
CA VAL A 140 -21.46 24.56 -12.03
C VAL A 140 -22.96 24.38 -11.79
N ALA A 141 -23.80 24.54 -12.82
CA ALA A 141 -25.24 24.29 -12.71
C ALA A 141 -25.54 22.82 -12.39
N TYR A 142 -24.88 21.87 -13.08
CA TYR A 142 -25.03 20.44 -12.83
C TYR A 142 -24.64 20.05 -11.40
N ALA A 143 -23.55 20.63 -10.89
CA ALA A 143 -23.06 20.37 -9.55
C ALA A 143 -23.96 21.01 -8.48
N ALA A 144 -24.51 22.20 -8.75
CA ALA A 144 -25.48 22.88 -7.89
C ALA A 144 -26.78 22.08 -7.73
N ASP A 145 -27.30 21.50 -8.81
CA ASP A 145 -28.48 20.61 -8.78
C ASP A 145 -28.26 19.37 -7.89
N ARG A 146 -27.00 19.01 -7.63
CA ARG A 146 -26.58 17.86 -6.81
C ARG A 146 -26.04 18.28 -5.44
N GLY A 147 -26.22 19.53 -5.04
CA GLY A 147 -25.90 20.03 -3.70
C GLY A 147 -24.47 20.53 -3.53
N VAL A 148 -23.72 20.76 -4.61
CA VAL A 148 -22.41 21.42 -4.56
C VAL A 148 -22.59 22.94 -4.70
N PRO A 149 -22.18 23.76 -3.73
CA PRO A 149 -22.26 25.22 -3.86
C PRO A 149 -21.51 25.71 -5.11
N ALA A 150 -22.06 26.69 -5.81
CA ALA A 150 -21.53 27.14 -7.10
C ALA A 150 -20.07 27.61 -7.02
N ASP A 151 -19.70 28.33 -5.96
CA ASP A 151 -18.33 28.80 -5.74
C ASP A 151 -17.38 27.61 -5.49
N ALA A 152 -17.83 26.61 -4.73
CA ALA A 152 -17.05 25.39 -4.50
C ALA A 152 -16.87 24.56 -5.78
N ALA A 153 -17.87 24.53 -6.67
CA ALA A 153 -17.77 23.85 -7.96
C ALA A 153 -16.73 24.53 -8.88
N ARG A 154 -16.70 25.88 -8.92
CA ARG A 154 -15.68 26.63 -9.68
C ARG A 154 -14.27 26.37 -9.14
N ASP A 155 -14.10 26.44 -7.82
CA ASP A 155 -12.81 26.20 -7.17
C ASP A 155 -12.28 24.78 -7.45
N LEU A 156 -13.16 23.79 -7.43
CA LEU A 156 -12.83 22.40 -7.75
C LEU A 156 -12.44 22.25 -9.22
N LEU A 157 -13.19 22.86 -10.14
CA LEU A 157 -12.91 22.81 -11.58
C LEU A 157 -11.54 23.41 -11.91
N GLU A 158 -11.22 24.57 -11.33
CA GLU A 158 -9.91 25.22 -11.48
C GLU A 158 -8.78 24.36 -10.90
N ARG A 159 -9.02 23.69 -9.77
CA ARG A 159 -8.04 22.82 -9.12
C ARG A 159 -7.75 21.57 -9.94
N LEU A 160 -8.77 20.93 -10.50
CA LEU A 160 -8.64 19.76 -11.36
C LEU A 160 -7.91 20.11 -12.67
N ALA A 161 -8.17 21.28 -13.25
CA ALA A 161 -7.42 21.78 -14.40
C ALA A 161 -5.94 22.03 -14.07
N ARG A 162 -5.65 22.66 -12.92
CA ARG A 162 -4.26 22.89 -12.44
C ARG A 162 -3.48 21.60 -12.19
N ARG A 163 -4.15 20.53 -11.75
CA ARG A 163 -3.54 19.21 -11.52
C ARG A 163 -3.34 18.40 -12.81
N GLY A 164 -3.88 18.86 -13.94
CA GLY A 164 -3.82 18.13 -15.20
C GLY A 164 -4.76 16.92 -15.25
N GLU A 165 -5.79 16.91 -14.41
CA GLU A 165 -6.85 15.89 -14.46
C GLU A 165 -7.95 16.29 -15.46
N LEU A 166 -8.13 17.59 -15.67
CA LEU A 166 -8.97 18.17 -16.71
C LEU A 166 -8.15 19.08 -17.62
N SER A 167 -8.55 19.19 -18.88
CA SER A 167 -8.00 20.15 -19.84
C SER A 167 -9.08 21.14 -20.24
N GLU A 168 -8.79 22.43 -20.09
CA GLU A 168 -9.61 23.52 -20.59
C GLU A 168 -9.15 23.92 -22.00
N SER A 169 -10.10 24.14 -22.91
CA SER A 169 -9.83 24.60 -24.26
C SER A 169 -11.00 25.43 -24.79
N ARG A 170 -10.79 26.74 -24.89
CA ARG A 170 -11.77 27.73 -25.40
C ARG A 170 -13.08 27.74 -24.60
N GLY A 171 -12.97 27.73 -23.27
CA GLY A 171 -14.09 27.74 -22.33
C GLY A 171 -14.79 26.38 -22.17
N ARG A 172 -14.19 25.28 -22.66
CA ARG A 172 -14.73 23.92 -22.56
C ARG A 172 -13.75 22.99 -21.86
N TYR A 173 -14.25 22.20 -20.93
CA TYR A 173 -13.48 21.26 -20.14
C TYR A 173 -13.61 19.84 -20.69
N ARG A 174 -12.54 19.05 -20.58
CA ARG A 174 -12.55 17.61 -20.89
C ARG A 174 -11.66 16.86 -19.91
N THR A 175 -11.97 15.60 -19.64
CA THR A 175 -11.09 14.68 -18.91
C THR A 175 -9.87 14.29 -19.76
N LEU A 176 -8.73 14.09 -19.09
CA LEU A 176 -7.46 13.66 -19.69
C LEU A 176 -7.17 12.18 -19.44
#